data_AF-A0A1C6HY02-F1
#
_entry.id   AF-A0A1C6HY02-F1
#
_cell.length_a   1.000
_cell.length_b   1.000
_cell.length_c   1.000
_cell.angle_alpha   90.00
_cell.angle_beta   90.00
_cell.angle_gamma   90.00
#
_symmetry.space_group_name_H-M   'P 1'
#
loop_
_entity.id
_entity.type
_entity.pdbx_description
1 polymer ?
#
loop_
_entity_poly.entity_id
_entity_poly.type
_entity_poly.pdbx_seq_one_letter_code
_entity_poly.pdbx_strand_id
1 'polypeptide(L)' 'MKIEVGLRPCKVNGKKALFHTWSNKSQIVPPSALMGGDNGGVLKYTVGIVEFENGAVGECLPNAIQFLDNKLNDYCFNQE' A
#
# COMPACT_ATOMS: atom_id res chain seq x y z
N MET A 1 11.57 -27.22 9.35
CA MET A 1 10.35 -26.46 9.67
C MET A 1 10.53 -25.05 9.11
N LYS A 2 9.97 -24.75 7.93
CA LYS A 2 9.95 -23.38 7.43
C LYS A 2 8.84 -22.66 8.19
N ILE A 3 9.20 -21.72 9.05
CA ILE A 3 8.24 -20.78 9.61
C ILE A 3 7.94 -19.81 8.46
N GLU A 4 7.02 -20.17 7.57
CA GLU A 4 6.47 -19.23 6.62
C GLU A 4 5.58 -18.29 7.41
N VAL A 5 6.11 -17.13 7.75
CA VAL A 5 5.30 -15.99 8.22
C VAL A 5 4.34 -15.70 7.08
N GLY A 6 3.10 -16.17 7.20
CA GLY A 6 2.12 -16.21 6.11
C GLY A 6 1.81 -14.81 5.59
N LEU A 7 2.54 -14.38 4.56
CA LEU A 7 2.28 -13.14 3.85
C LEU A 7 0.86 -13.17 3.29
N ARG A 8 0.17 -12.03 3.35
CA ARG A 8 -1.22 -11.97 2.89
C ARG A 8 -1.24 -11.92 1.35
N PRO A 9 -1.92 -12.85 0.66
CA PRO A 9 -2.10 -12.75 -0.77
C PRO A 9 -3.00 -11.55 -1.10
N CYS A 10 -2.63 -10.80 -2.13
CA CYS A 10 -3.39 -9.65 -2.61
C CYS A 10 -3.40 -9.57 -4.14
N LYS A 11 -4.24 -8.67 -4.66
CA LYS A 11 -4.13 -8.14 -6.02
C LYS A 11 -3.81 -6.66 -5.97
N VAL A 12 -2.91 -6.22 -6.86
CA VAL A 12 -2.60 -4.81 -7.10
C VAL A 12 -2.84 -4.52 -8.57
N ASN A 13 -3.79 -3.63 -8.87
CA ASN A 13 -4.20 -3.29 -10.23
C ASN A 13 -4.45 -4.53 -11.11
N GLY A 14 -5.14 -5.53 -10.55
CA GLY A 14 -5.46 -6.80 -11.22
C GLY A 14 -4.35 -7.86 -11.23
N LYS A 15 -3.12 -7.53 -10.84
CA LYS A 15 -1.98 -8.47 -10.78
C LYS A 15 -1.88 -9.09 -9.40
N LYS A 16 -1.65 -10.41 -9.32
CA LYS A 16 -1.45 -11.12 -8.05
C LYS A 16 -0.11 -10.74 -7.43
N ALA A 17 -0.11 -10.62 -6.11
CA ALA A 17 1.08 -10.31 -5.33
C ALA A 17 0.95 -10.84 -3.90
N LEU A 18 2.06 -10.83 -3.16
CA LEU A 18 2.12 -11.02 -1.71
C LEU A 18 2.35 -9.67 -1.05
N PHE A 19 1.52 -9.33 -0.07
CA PHE A 19 1.72 -8.14 0.75
C PHE A 19 2.74 -8.40 1.85
N HIS A 20 3.79 -7.58 1.88
CA HIS A 20 4.87 -7.66 2.86
C HIS A 20 4.60 -6.75 4.06
N THR A 21 4.47 -5.46 3.81
CA THR A 21 4.30 -4.46 4.89
C THR A 21 3.80 -3.11 4.37
N TRP A 22 3.38 -2.23 5.28
CA TRP A 22 3.15 -0.82 5.01
C TRP A 22 4.44 -0.02 5.21
N SER A 23 4.67 1.00 4.38
CA SER A 23 5.75 1.97 4.52
C SER A 23 5.18 3.37 4.53
N ASN A 24 5.56 4.17 5.54
CA ASN A 24 5.23 5.60 5.58
C ASN A 24 6.32 6.40 4.88
N LYS A 25 5.93 7.35 4.04
CA LYS A 25 6.81 8.20 3.24
C LYS A 25 6.55 9.67 3.56
N SER A 26 7.60 10.47 3.42
CA SER A 26 7.57 11.92 3.58
C SER A 26 8.42 12.53 2.47
N GLN A 27 7.80 13.30 1.60
CA GLN A 27 8.46 13.96 0.48
C GLN A 27 8.34 15.48 0.65
N ILE A 28 9.46 16.18 0.51
CA ILE A 28 9.47 17.64 0.45
C ILE A 28 8.98 18.06 -0.93
N VAL A 29 7.96 18.92 -0.95
CA VAL A 29 7.47 19.56 -2.17
C VAL A 29 7.98 21.01 -2.13
N PRO A 30 8.94 21.39 -3.01
CA PRO A 30 9.45 22.75 -3.02
C PRO A 30 8.36 23.75 -3.43
N PRO A 31 8.47 25.02 -3.02
CA PRO A 31 7.56 26.06 -3.48
C PRO A 31 7.62 26.23 -4.99
N SER A 32 6.51 26.68 -5.56
CA SER A 32 6.43 27.05 -6.97
C SER A 32 7.32 28.26 -7.26
N ALA A 33 8.04 28.22 -8.39
CA ALA A 33 8.89 29.32 -8.84
C ALA A 33 8.10 30.46 -9.53
N LEU A 34 6.79 30.29 -9.74
CA LEU A 34 5.94 31.27 -10.40
C LEU A 34 5.44 32.33 -9.42
N MET A 35 5.33 33.58 -9.89
CA MET A 35 4.75 34.66 -9.09
C MET A 35 3.30 34.33 -8.73
N GLY A 36 2.98 34.30 -7.42
CA GLY A 36 1.67 33.89 -6.91
C GLY A 36 1.46 32.38 -6.81
N GLY A 37 2.50 31.56 -7.01
CA GLY A 37 2.44 30.10 -6.88
C GLY A 37 2.36 29.61 -5.43
N ASP A 38 2.18 28.30 -5.26
CA ASP A 38 2.11 27.67 -3.93
C ASP A 38 3.44 27.75 -3.16
N ASN A 39 3.33 27.72 -1.82
CA ASN A 39 4.48 27.79 -0.91
C ASN A 39 5.19 26.44 -0.73
N GLY A 40 4.81 25.40 -1.46
CA GLY A 40 5.30 24.04 -1.22
C GLY A 40 4.83 23.48 0.12
N GLY A 41 5.52 22.44 0.60
CA GLY A 41 5.21 21.79 1.87
C GLY A 41 5.82 20.40 2.01
N VAL A 42 5.21 19.57 2.86
CA VAL A 42 5.61 18.17 3.04
C VAL A 42 4.44 17.27 2.75
N LEU A 43 4.57 16.44 1.71
CA LEU A 43 3.61 15.40 1.39
C LEU A 43 3.95 14.15 2.20
N LYS A 44 3.04 13.76 3.11
CA LYS A 44 3.13 12.50 3.86
C LYS A 44 2.08 11.54 3.35
N TYR A 45 2.49 10.30 3.08
CA TYR A 45 1.59 9.27 2.57
C TYR A 45 2.09 7.87 2.93
N THR A 46 1.20 6.89 2.89
CA THR A 46 1.50 5.48 3.15
C THR A 46 1.43 4.69 1.85
N VAL A 47 2.35 3.76 1.66
CA VAL A 47 2.36 2.80 0.54
C VAL A 47 2.42 1.37 1.06
N GLY A 48 1.88 0.42 0.31
CA GLY A 48 2.09 -1.00 0.53
C GLY A 48 3.32 -1.49 -0.23
N ILE A 49 4.12 -2.35 0.40
CA ILE A 49 5.21 -3.09 -0.22
C ILE A 49 4.68 -4.47 -0.60
N VAL A 50 4.76 -4.79 -1.90
CA VAL A 50 4.22 -6.03 -2.45
C VAL A 50 5.23 -6.74 -3.34
N GLU A 51 5.15 -8.05 -3.42
CA GLU A 51 5.97 -8.91 -4.31
C GLU A 51 5.07 -9.58 -5.33
N PHE A 52 5.33 -9.35 -6.62
CA PHE A 52 4.56 -9.92 -7.73
C PHE A 52 5.01 -11.33 -8.07
N GLU A 53 4.21 -12.05 -8.87
CA GLU A 53 4.48 -13.44 -9.27
C GLU A 53 5.83 -13.65 -10.00
N ASN A 54 6.41 -12.59 -10.57
CA ASN A 54 7.74 -12.62 -11.19
C ASN A 54 8.89 -12.35 -10.20
N GLY A 55 8.60 -12.28 -8.90
CA GLY A 55 9.56 -11.95 -7.83
C GLY A 55 9.91 -10.47 -7.72
N ALA A 56 9.31 -9.59 -8.53
CA ALA A 56 9.57 -8.15 -8.43
C ALA A 56 8.89 -7.56 -7.19
N VAL A 57 9.63 -6.78 -6.41
CA VAL A 57 9.08 -6.01 -5.28
C VAL A 57 8.76 -4.59 -5.74
N GLY A 58 7.59 -4.08 -5.36
CA GLY A 58 7.13 -2.74 -5.72
C GLY A 58 6.31 -2.05 -4.64
N GLU A 59 6.17 -0.73 -4.79
CA GLU A 59 5.31 0.10 -3.95
C GLU A 59 3.95 0.33 -4.65
N CYS A 60 2.87 0.36 -3.88
CA CYS A 60 1.54 0.72 -4.37
C CYS A 60 0.75 1.53 -3.35
N LEU A 61 -0.21 2.32 -3.82
CA LEU A 61 -1.11 3.06 -2.94
C LEU A 61 -2.07 2.09 -2.21
N PRO A 62 -2.52 2.41 -0.98
CA PRO A 62 -3.39 1.54 -0.20
C PRO A 62 -4.68 1.16 -0.93
N ASN A 63 -5.27 2.10 -1.67
CA ASN A 63 -6.50 1.89 -2.44
C ASN A 63 -6.33 0.96 -3.66
N ALA A 64 -5.09 0.66 -4.07
CA ALA A 64 -4.80 -0.27 -5.16
C ALA A 64 -4.71 -1.73 -4.68
N ILE A 65 -4.70 -1.97 -3.36
CA ILE A 65 -4.53 -3.30 -2.76
C ILE A 65 -5.91 -3.92 -2.46
N GLN A 66 -6.15 -5.12 -2.99
CA GLN A 66 -7.24 -5.99 -2.59
C GLN A 66 -6.69 -7.27 -1.94
N PHE A 67 -6.90 -7.45 -0.64
CA PHE A 67 -6.53 -8.69 0.04
C PHE A 67 -7.46 -9.84 -0.37
N LEU A 68 -6.89 -11.03 -0.59
CA LEU A 68 -7.60 -12.22 -1.08
C LEU A 68 -7.91 -13.24 0.01
N ASP A 69 -7.41 -13.03 1.22
CA ASP A 69 -7.60 -13.94 2.35
C ASP A 69 -8.95 -13.75 3.06
N ASN A 70 -9.78 -12.79 2.61
CA ASN A 70 -11.12 -12.51 3.13
C ASN A 70 -11.19 -12.44 4.67
N LYS A 71 -10.15 -11.94 5.35
CA LYS A 71 -10.11 -11.84 6.81
C LYS A 71 -11.29 -11.09 7.43
N LEU A 72 -11.98 -10.24 6.67
CA LEU A 72 -13.21 -9.59 7.15
C LEU A 72 -14.30 -10.61 7.54
N ASN A 73 -14.32 -11.81 6.95
CA ASN A 73 -15.26 -12.87 7.31
C ASN A 73 -15.06 -13.40 8.73
N ASP A 74 -13.88 -13.20 9.32
CA ASP A 74 -13.59 -13.60 10.70
C ASP A 74 -14.19 -12.61 11.73
N TYR A 75 -14.75 -11.49 11.27
CA TYR A 75 -15.35 -10.47 12.11
C TYR A 75 -16.88 -10.54 12.03
N CYS A 76 -17.53 -10.66 13.18
CA CYS A 76 -18.99 -10.47 13.27
C CYS A 76 -19.29 -8.97 13.28
N PHE A 77 -19.66 -8.42 12.12
CA PHE A 77 -20.32 -7.11 12.08
C PHE A 77 -21.78 -7.33 12.47
N ASN A 78 -22.18 -6.88 13.65
CA ASN A 78 -23.60 -6.86 14.01
C ASN A 78 -24.34 -6.03 12.96
N GLN A 79 -25.45 -6.55 12.44
CA GLN A 79 -26.32 -5.79 11.53
C GLN A 79 -26.93 -4.62 12.32
N GLU A 80 -26.75 -3.40 11.82
CA GLU A 80 -27.43 -2.19 12.33
C GLU A 80 -28.93 -2.21 12.00
#